data_AF-A0A6C0J7Z5-F1
#
_entry.id   AF-A0A6C0J7Z5-F1
#
_cell.length_a   1.000
_cell.length_b   1.000
_cell.length_c   1.000
_cell.angle_alpha   90.00
_cell.angle_beta   90.00
_cell.angle_gamma   90.00
#
_symmetry.space_group_name_H-M   'P 1'
#
loop_
_entity.id
_entity.type
_entity.pdbx_description
1 polymer ?
#
loop_
_entity_poly.entity_id
_entity_poly.type
_entity_poly.pdbx_seq_one_letter_code
_entity_poly.pdbx_strand_id
1 'polypeptide(L)'
;MKTIFIKNSIKIQRYYRCYKIKNIWNEIINNYDLKNKNKVEFFSYTKIIRDKNLIVLVNDFIDKVNKIKYNNTINSRIFLTSFLISNFGEELLGNKKKWNVLDTEIYLWSNKLISLLDDLQSYNKLVMLSTFINSYNLMFNHWKDCDKDKTIQNIIISYYNNQKHIEYIKESPNNLNESLEYLEATQTKLLKNIKLIDKDFKIESLIENYEQIYDNINLGMENLVNKITSTFKKVYVDTLIQELESEGNKMIYDLIQDTNKRIINIVPKQIKLSVTKKLNAYNFLDLLAEFNWSHKLIKYITFILDTIVILLETKNTAWKNEIITLFQKPYIQNFPFMLVEINKKIDNIYDYHLKLL
;
A
#
# COMPACT_ATOMS: atom_id res chain seq x y z
N MET A 1 -48.51 -9.72 -31.16
CA MET A 1 -49.09 -8.58 -30.40
C MET A 1 -48.70 -8.58 -28.91
N LYS A 2 -48.92 -9.67 -28.14
CA LYS A 2 -48.52 -9.79 -26.71
C LYS A 2 -47.04 -9.47 -26.42
N THR A 3 -46.10 -9.96 -27.24
CA THR A 3 -44.65 -9.75 -27.04
C THR A 3 -44.21 -8.29 -27.21
N ILE A 4 -44.89 -7.53 -28.08
CA ILE A 4 -44.61 -6.10 -28.29
C ILE A 4 -45.13 -5.29 -27.10
N PHE A 5 -46.32 -5.63 -26.60
CA PHE A 5 -46.90 -5.00 -25.41
C PHE A 5 -46.03 -5.21 -24.16
N ILE A 6 -45.53 -6.42 -23.94
CA ILE A 6 -44.60 -6.75 -22.84
C ILE A 6 -43.28 -5.97 -22.97
N LYS A 7 -42.70 -5.87 -24.18
CA LYS A 7 -41.47 -5.09 -24.39
C LYS A 7 -41.68 -3.59 -24.12
N ASN A 8 -42.83 -3.03 -24.49
CA ASN A 8 -43.14 -1.62 -24.27
C ASN A 8 -43.44 -1.32 -22.80
N SER A 9 -44.15 -2.21 -22.09
CA SER A 9 -44.40 -2.04 -20.65
C SER A 9 -43.10 -2.06 -19.83
N ILE A 10 -42.15 -2.95 -20.16
CA ILE A 10 -40.81 -2.98 -19.53
C ILE A 10 -40.05 -1.68 -19.79
N LYS A 11 -40.08 -1.14 -21.02
CA LYS A 11 -39.42 0.13 -21.35
C LYS A 11 -39.99 1.30 -20.55
N ILE A 12 -41.32 1.39 -20.45
CA ILE A 12 -42.01 2.43 -19.66
C ILE A 12 -41.64 2.32 -18.19
N GLN A 13 -41.66 1.12 -17.61
CA GLN A 13 -41.28 0.89 -16.22
C GLN A 13 -39.82 1.29 -15.95
N ARG A 14 -38.90 0.94 -16.84
CA ARG A 14 -37.48 1.32 -16.74
C ARG A 14 -37.30 2.83 -16.79
N TYR A 15 -37.96 3.51 -17.72
CA TYR A 15 -37.92 4.97 -17.83
C TYR A 15 -38.44 5.65 -16.56
N TYR A 16 -39.58 5.18 -16.04
CA TYR A 16 -40.18 5.72 -14.81
C TYR A 16 -39.27 5.54 -13.58
N ARG A 17 -38.58 4.40 -13.46
CA ARG A 17 -37.58 4.17 -12.40
C ARG A 17 -36.42 5.16 -12.51
N CYS A 18 -35.90 5.39 -13.72
CA CYS A 18 -34.84 6.38 -13.94
C CYS A 18 -35.28 7.78 -13.53
N TYR A 19 -36.47 8.19 -13.97
CA TYR A 19 -37.04 9.50 -13.65
C TYR A 19 -37.17 9.71 -12.13
N LYS A 20 -37.71 8.74 -11.40
CA LYS A 20 -37.86 8.81 -9.93
C LYS A 20 -36.54 9.01 -9.21
N ILE A 21 -35.53 8.22 -9.56
CA ILE A 21 -34.21 8.27 -8.91
C ILE A 21 -33.52 9.60 -9.23
N LYS A 22 -33.58 10.03 -10.50
CA LYS A 22 -33.02 11.30 -10.94
C LYS A 22 -33.64 12.50 -10.22
N ASN A 23 -34.96 12.49 -10.01
CA ASN A 23 -35.64 13.59 -9.31
C ASN A 23 -35.16 13.77 -7.87
N ILE A 24 -35.06 12.68 -7.09
CA ILE A 24 -34.54 12.76 -5.72
C ILE A 24 -33.10 13.23 -5.72
N TRP A 25 -32.29 12.72 -6.65
CA TRP A 25 -30.90 13.11 -6.74
C TRP A 25 -30.73 14.60 -7.05
N ASN A 26 -31.55 15.12 -7.96
CA ASN A 26 -31.59 16.55 -8.25
C ASN A 26 -32.01 17.37 -7.02
N GLU A 27 -32.99 16.89 -6.24
CA GLU A 27 -33.40 17.53 -4.98
C GLU A 27 -32.24 17.58 -3.98
N ILE A 28 -31.51 16.47 -3.79
CA ILE A 28 -30.34 16.41 -2.91
C ILE A 28 -29.27 17.43 -3.34
N ILE A 29 -28.90 17.45 -4.62
CA ILE A 29 -27.84 18.33 -5.11
C ILE A 29 -28.25 19.80 -5.05
N ASN A 30 -29.49 20.13 -5.41
CA ASN A 30 -29.98 21.51 -5.39
C ASN A 30 -30.07 22.08 -3.98
N ASN A 31 -30.42 21.26 -2.99
CA ASN A 31 -30.64 21.72 -1.61
C ASN A 31 -29.37 21.76 -0.76
N TYR A 32 -28.38 20.89 -1.04
CA TYR A 32 -27.23 20.69 -0.16
C TYR A 32 -25.86 20.92 -0.82
N ASP A 33 -25.79 21.16 -2.14
CA ASP A 33 -24.57 21.46 -2.91
C ASP A 33 -23.36 20.57 -2.55
N LEU A 34 -23.57 19.25 -2.48
CA LEU A 34 -22.56 18.27 -2.03
C LEU A 34 -21.32 18.15 -2.93
N LYS A 35 -21.24 18.90 -4.04
CA LYS A 35 -20.14 18.81 -5.01
C LYS A 35 -19.19 20.01 -5.00
N ASN A 36 -19.57 21.13 -4.37
CA ASN A 36 -18.74 22.33 -4.37
C ASN A 36 -17.79 22.39 -3.16
N LYS A 37 -16.65 21.69 -3.25
CA LYS A 37 -15.55 21.79 -2.26
C LYS A 37 -15.10 23.24 -2.03
N ASN A 38 -15.02 24.05 -3.09
CA ASN A 38 -14.40 25.38 -3.05
C ASN A 38 -15.24 26.45 -2.33
N LYS A 39 -16.45 26.12 -1.86
CA LYS A 39 -17.37 27.09 -1.25
C LYS A 39 -17.62 26.85 0.24
N VAL A 40 -17.19 25.71 0.78
CA VAL A 40 -17.53 25.30 2.15
C VAL A 40 -16.28 24.75 2.84
N GLU A 41 -15.98 25.27 4.03
CA GLU A 41 -14.89 24.74 4.85
C GLU A 41 -15.20 23.33 5.37
N PHE A 42 -14.15 22.53 5.62
CA PHE A 42 -14.27 21.14 6.08
C PHE A 42 -15.26 20.96 7.23
N PHE A 43 -15.13 21.75 8.30
CA PHE A 43 -15.98 21.62 9.48
C PHE A 43 -17.46 21.91 9.17
N SER A 44 -17.74 22.96 8.40
CA SER A 44 -19.08 23.30 7.94
C SER A 44 -19.66 22.19 7.06
N TYR A 45 -18.84 21.61 6.18
CA TYR A 45 -19.23 20.50 5.33
C TYR A 45 -19.59 19.24 6.14
N THR A 46 -18.84 18.94 7.21
CA THR A 46 -19.17 17.80 8.10
C THR A 46 -20.52 17.96 8.80
N LYS A 47 -20.99 19.19 9.02
CA LYS A 47 -22.32 19.45 9.56
C LYS A 47 -23.41 19.17 8.52
N ILE A 48 -23.20 19.60 7.28
CA ILE A 48 -24.13 19.38 6.15
C ILE A 48 -24.40 17.89 5.97
N ILE A 49 -23.36 17.06 5.85
CA ILE A 49 -23.53 15.60 5.64
C ILE A 49 -24.15 14.85 6.83
N ARG A 50 -24.23 15.50 8.00
CA ARG A 50 -24.87 14.95 9.21
C ARG A 50 -26.29 15.48 9.40
N ASP A 51 -26.77 16.35 8.51
CA ASP A 51 -28.12 16.89 8.56
C ASP A 51 -29.16 15.76 8.45
N LYS A 52 -30.16 15.79 9.32
CA LYS A 52 -31.17 14.74 9.41
C LYS A 52 -32.04 14.65 8.16
N ASN A 53 -32.38 15.80 7.56
CA ASN A 53 -33.21 15.85 6.36
C ASN A 53 -32.44 15.30 5.16
N LEU A 54 -31.15 15.65 5.03
CA LEU A 54 -30.28 15.06 4.00
C LEU A 54 -30.19 13.53 4.15
N ILE A 55 -29.98 13.04 5.37
CA ILE A 55 -29.92 11.60 5.65
C ILE A 55 -31.22 10.90 5.21
N VAL A 56 -32.39 11.49 5.46
CA VAL A 56 -33.69 10.95 5.03
C VAL A 56 -33.81 10.90 3.51
N LEU A 57 -33.43 11.98 2.82
CA LEU A 57 -33.45 12.02 1.35
C LEU A 57 -32.50 10.99 0.73
N VAL A 58 -31.31 10.82 1.30
CA VAL A 58 -30.33 9.84 0.84
C VAL A 58 -30.80 8.42 1.10
N ASN A 59 -31.50 8.16 2.22
CA ASN A 59 -32.14 6.87 2.45
C ASN A 59 -33.20 6.58 1.38
N ASP A 60 -34.09 7.53 1.05
CA ASP A 60 -35.11 7.33 -0.01
C ASP A 60 -34.45 7.12 -1.39
N PHE A 61 -33.35 7.82 -1.67
CA PHE A 61 -32.54 7.60 -2.85
C PHE A 61 -31.98 6.17 -2.91
N ILE A 62 -31.29 5.73 -1.85
CA ILE A 62 -30.71 4.38 -1.75
C ILE A 62 -31.83 3.34 -1.91
N ASP A 63 -32.95 3.48 -1.20
CA ASP A 63 -34.08 2.55 -1.27
C ASP A 63 -34.66 2.42 -2.69
N LYS A 64 -34.72 3.50 -3.45
CA LYS A 64 -35.17 3.44 -4.86
C LYS A 64 -34.12 2.82 -5.78
N VAL A 65 -32.84 3.04 -5.53
CA VAL A 65 -31.76 2.34 -6.26
C VAL A 65 -31.77 0.83 -5.95
N ASN A 66 -32.02 0.44 -4.69
CA ASN A 66 -32.11 -0.96 -4.25
C ASN A 66 -33.24 -1.74 -4.95
N LYS A 67 -34.28 -1.04 -5.40
CA LYS A 67 -35.40 -1.64 -6.15
C LYS A 67 -35.03 -1.99 -7.61
N ILE A 68 -33.85 -1.58 -8.10
CA ILE A 68 -33.37 -1.91 -9.45
C ILE A 68 -32.71 -3.28 -9.50
N LYS A 69 -31.85 -3.58 -8.53
CA LYS A 69 -31.15 -4.86 -8.36
C LYS A 69 -31.11 -5.16 -6.86
N TYR A 70 -31.49 -6.39 -6.50
CA TYR A 70 -31.67 -6.78 -5.10
C TYR A 70 -30.44 -6.55 -4.21
N ASN A 71 -30.74 -6.17 -2.96
CA ASN A 71 -29.87 -6.10 -1.77
C ASN A 71 -28.65 -5.19 -1.86
N ASN A 72 -28.85 -3.87 -1.76
CA ASN A 72 -27.79 -3.01 -1.26
C ASN A 72 -27.88 -2.86 0.25
N THR A 73 -26.75 -3.03 0.94
CA THR A 73 -26.63 -2.92 2.40
C THR A 73 -26.00 -1.60 2.84
N ILE A 74 -25.70 -0.70 1.90
CA ILE A 74 -25.11 0.59 2.24
C ILE A 74 -26.12 1.40 3.08
N ASN A 75 -25.63 2.05 4.13
CA ASN A 75 -26.42 3.06 4.83
C ASN A 75 -26.09 4.45 4.29
N SER A 76 -27.00 5.40 4.49
CA SER A 76 -26.84 6.80 4.05
C SER A 76 -25.57 7.46 4.58
N ARG A 77 -25.10 7.11 5.78
CA ARG A 77 -23.87 7.69 6.34
C ARG A 77 -22.63 7.26 5.58
N ILE A 78 -22.54 5.99 5.21
CA ILE A 78 -21.43 5.46 4.39
C ILE A 78 -21.47 6.12 3.01
N PHE A 79 -22.66 6.20 2.41
CA PHE A 79 -22.85 6.89 1.13
C PHE A 79 -22.43 8.37 1.20
N LEU A 80 -22.86 9.11 2.21
CA LEU A 80 -22.48 10.51 2.39
C LEU A 80 -21.00 10.70 2.72
N THR A 81 -20.37 9.72 3.38
CA THR A 81 -18.93 9.74 3.62
C THR A 81 -18.13 9.69 2.31
N SER A 82 -18.67 9.11 1.23
CA SER A 82 -17.98 9.16 -0.08
C SER A 82 -17.80 10.60 -0.58
N PHE A 83 -18.77 11.47 -0.32
CA PHE A 83 -18.65 12.89 -0.64
C PHE A 83 -17.63 13.59 0.23
N LEU A 84 -17.58 13.25 1.51
CA LEU A 84 -16.57 13.80 2.42
C LEU A 84 -15.16 13.39 1.98
N ILE A 85 -14.94 12.11 1.64
CA ILE A 85 -13.64 11.59 1.17
C ILE A 85 -13.24 12.21 -0.17
N SER A 86 -14.18 12.32 -1.11
CA SER A 86 -13.89 12.90 -2.42
C SER A 86 -13.53 14.39 -2.33
N ASN A 87 -14.31 15.16 -1.57
CA ASN A 87 -14.08 16.59 -1.44
C ASN A 87 -12.93 16.90 -0.48
N PHE A 88 -12.78 16.19 0.62
CA PHE A 88 -11.84 16.53 1.70
C PHE A 88 -10.89 15.37 2.04
N GLY A 89 -10.37 14.72 1.00
CA GLY A 89 -9.50 13.55 1.14
C GLY A 89 -8.22 13.86 1.92
N GLU A 90 -7.57 15.01 1.72
CA GLU A 90 -6.33 15.34 2.43
C GLU A 90 -6.58 15.72 3.90
N GLU A 91 -7.72 16.34 4.19
CA GLU A 91 -8.13 16.67 5.55
C GLU A 91 -8.54 15.43 6.35
N LEU A 92 -9.09 14.40 5.68
CA LEU A 92 -9.48 13.14 6.31
C LEU A 92 -8.36 12.11 6.40
N LEU A 93 -7.70 11.85 5.28
CA LEU A 93 -6.71 10.77 5.12
C LEU A 93 -5.28 11.28 5.37
N GLY A 94 -5.11 12.59 5.58
CA GLY A 94 -3.83 13.24 5.75
C GLY A 94 -3.13 13.51 4.41
N ASN A 95 -1.83 13.80 4.47
CA ASN A 95 -1.05 14.14 3.28
C ASN A 95 -1.08 13.02 2.23
N LYS A 96 -1.50 13.36 1.01
CA LYS A 96 -1.64 12.45 -0.11
C LYS A 96 -0.39 11.61 -0.43
N LYS A 97 0.81 12.13 -0.17
CA LYS A 97 2.08 11.39 -0.36
C LYS A 97 2.26 10.25 0.65
N LYS A 98 1.50 10.25 1.75
CA LYS A 98 1.57 9.26 2.83
C LYS A 98 0.37 8.31 2.83
N TRP A 99 -0.54 8.44 1.88
CA TRP A 99 -1.67 7.53 1.75
C TRP A 99 -1.15 6.12 1.49
N ASN A 100 -1.72 5.16 2.21
CA ASN A 100 -1.50 3.76 1.89
C ASN A 100 -2.36 3.37 0.67
N VAL A 101 -2.27 2.10 0.28
CA VAL A 101 -3.05 1.57 -0.86
C VAL A 101 -4.56 1.71 -0.59
N LEU A 102 -5.04 1.35 0.61
CA LEU A 102 -6.46 1.43 0.94
C LEU A 102 -6.98 2.87 0.99
N ASP A 103 -6.20 3.83 1.47
CA ASP A 103 -6.52 5.26 1.46
C ASP A 103 -6.66 5.78 0.02
N THR A 104 -5.74 5.35 -0.86
CA THR A 104 -5.80 5.69 -2.29
C THR A 104 -7.01 5.05 -2.95
N GLU A 105 -7.28 3.79 -2.65
CA GLU A 105 -8.43 3.06 -3.19
C GLU A 105 -9.74 3.68 -2.73
N ILE A 106 -9.96 3.88 -1.43
CA ILE A 106 -11.23 4.45 -0.95
C ILE A 106 -11.47 5.85 -1.52
N TYR A 107 -10.41 6.63 -1.74
CA TYR A 107 -10.51 7.92 -2.42
C TYR A 107 -10.94 7.75 -3.90
N LEU A 108 -10.31 6.85 -4.65
CA LEU A 108 -10.68 6.57 -6.04
C LEU A 108 -12.11 6.03 -6.16
N TRP A 109 -12.49 5.10 -5.30
CA TRP A 109 -13.84 4.53 -5.22
C TRP A 109 -14.88 5.60 -4.88
N SER A 110 -14.57 6.51 -3.96
CA SER A 110 -15.45 7.62 -3.59
C SER A 110 -15.66 8.59 -4.75
N ASN A 111 -14.59 8.99 -5.45
CA ASN A 111 -14.70 9.82 -6.65
C ASN A 111 -15.48 9.12 -7.77
N LYS A 112 -15.26 7.81 -7.95
CA LYS A 112 -15.97 7.03 -8.97
C LYS A 112 -17.46 6.95 -8.66
N LEU A 113 -17.85 6.75 -7.40
CA LEU A 113 -19.25 6.75 -6.99
C LEU A 113 -19.92 8.09 -7.37
N ILE A 114 -19.28 9.21 -7.06
CA ILE A 114 -19.81 10.54 -7.37
C ILE A 114 -19.95 10.74 -8.89
N SER A 115 -18.96 10.31 -9.67
CA SER A 115 -19.03 10.40 -11.13
C SER A 115 -20.19 9.58 -11.74
N LEU A 116 -20.57 8.46 -11.12
CA LEU A 116 -21.71 7.66 -11.58
C LEU A 116 -23.05 8.32 -11.29
N LEU A 117 -23.10 9.21 -10.29
CA LEU A 117 -24.29 9.99 -9.95
C LEU A 117 -24.54 11.15 -10.92
N ASP A 118 -23.55 11.52 -11.74
CA ASP A 118 -23.74 12.51 -12.82
C ASP A 118 -24.51 11.96 -14.02
N ASP A 119 -24.51 10.64 -14.20
CA ASP A 119 -25.07 9.98 -15.39
C ASP A 119 -26.18 8.97 -15.04
N LEU A 120 -27.32 9.50 -14.59
CA LEU A 120 -28.51 8.73 -14.23
C LEU A 120 -29.52 8.59 -15.39
N GLN A 121 -29.09 8.77 -16.65
CA GLN A 121 -30.00 8.91 -17.79
C GLN A 121 -30.59 7.58 -18.29
N SER A 122 -29.89 6.46 -18.09
CA SER A 122 -30.29 5.15 -18.62
C SER A 122 -30.43 4.09 -17.53
N TYR A 123 -31.29 3.11 -17.77
CA TYR A 123 -31.50 2.00 -16.84
C TYR A 123 -30.22 1.19 -16.60
N ASN A 124 -29.40 0.99 -17.64
CA ASN A 124 -28.13 0.27 -17.52
C ASN A 124 -27.15 1.00 -16.58
N LYS A 125 -27.12 2.34 -16.64
CA LYS A 125 -26.30 3.15 -15.73
C LYS A 125 -26.76 3.02 -14.28
N LEU A 126 -28.07 2.94 -14.05
CA LEU A 126 -28.59 2.70 -12.70
C LEU A 126 -28.29 1.29 -12.17
N VAL A 127 -28.32 0.28 -13.04
CA VAL A 127 -27.87 -1.09 -12.68
C VAL A 127 -26.39 -1.09 -12.31
N MET A 128 -25.57 -0.35 -13.07
CA MET A 128 -24.15 -0.17 -12.78
C MET A 128 -23.95 0.56 -11.44
N LEU A 129 -24.66 1.67 -11.21
CA LEU A 129 -24.63 2.42 -9.95
C LEU A 129 -25.02 1.52 -8.76
N SER A 130 -26.12 0.79 -8.86
CA SER A 130 -26.56 -0.12 -7.79
C SER A 130 -25.50 -1.17 -7.47
N THR A 131 -24.86 -1.75 -8.51
CA THR A 131 -23.78 -2.72 -8.30
C THR A 131 -22.57 -2.05 -7.66
N PHE A 132 -22.22 -0.85 -8.11
CA PHE A 132 -21.07 -0.10 -7.60
C PHE A 132 -21.24 0.32 -6.14
N ILE A 133 -22.45 0.74 -5.75
CA ILE A 133 -22.79 1.11 -4.36
C ILE A 133 -22.51 -0.06 -3.39
N ASN A 134 -22.79 -1.30 -3.80
CA ASN A 134 -22.50 -2.47 -2.97
C ASN A 134 -21.01 -2.73 -2.82
N SER A 135 -20.29 -2.69 -3.93
CA SER A 135 -18.84 -2.83 -3.91
C SER A 135 -18.18 -1.71 -3.09
N TYR A 136 -18.70 -0.48 -3.18
CA TYR A 136 -18.27 0.63 -2.35
C TYR A 136 -18.50 0.37 -0.86
N ASN A 137 -19.68 -0.14 -0.47
CA ASN A 137 -19.96 -0.46 0.93
C ASN A 137 -18.99 -1.51 1.50
N LEU A 138 -18.67 -2.54 0.72
CA LEU A 138 -17.67 -3.55 1.12
C LEU A 138 -16.28 -2.93 1.29
N MET A 139 -15.83 -2.16 0.30
CA MET A 139 -14.54 -1.46 0.33
C MET A 139 -14.46 -0.49 1.51
N PHE A 140 -15.52 0.29 1.76
CA PHE A 140 -15.57 1.24 2.87
C PHE A 140 -15.46 0.55 4.22
N ASN A 141 -16.20 -0.55 4.44
CA ASN A 141 -16.13 -1.26 5.71
C ASN A 141 -14.74 -1.86 5.94
N HIS A 142 -14.12 -2.42 4.89
CA HIS A 142 -12.75 -2.90 4.98
C HIS A 142 -11.75 -1.79 5.30
N TRP A 143 -11.81 -0.66 4.58
CA TRP A 143 -10.98 0.51 4.86
C TRP A 143 -11.19 1.02 6.30
N LYS A 144 -12.44 1.13 6.75
CA LYS A 144 -12.79 1.59 8.11
C LYS A 144 -12.18 0.69 9.19
N ASP A 145 -12.25 -0.63 9.02
CA ASP A 145 -11.71 -1.57 10.00
C ASP A 145 -10.17 -1.47 10.05
N CYS A 146 -9.52 -1.36 8.88
CA CYS A 146 -8.07 -1.14 8.83
C CYS A 146 -7.64 0.21 9.42
N ASP A 147 -8.38 1.29 9.15
CA ASP A 147 -8.11 2.62 9.71
C ASP A 147 -8.29 2.64 11.23
N LYS A 148 -9.33 1.95 11.73
CA LYS A 148 -9.56 1.72 13.16
C LYS A 148 -8.35 1.05 13.80
N ASP A 149 -7.92 -0.09 13.27
CA ASP A 149 -6.83 -0.89 13.83
C ASP A 149 -5.50 -0.14 13.79
N LYS A 150 -5.20 0.54 12.69
CA LYS A 150 -4.01 1.41 12.54
C LYS A 150 -4.01 2.55 13.56
N THR A 151 -5.16 3.17 13.78
CA THR A 151 -5.29 4.25 14.77
C THR A 151 -5.05 3.73 16.18
N ILE A 152 -5.62 2.58 16.54
CA ILE A 152 -5.38 1.93 17.84
C ILE A 152 -3.90 1.56 18.00
N GLN A 153 -3.28 0.97 16.98
CA GLN A 153 -1.85 0.64 16.98
C GLN A 153 -0.98 1.87 17.24
N ASN A 154 -1.24 3.00 16.58
CA ASN A 154 -0.51 4.25 16.79
C ASN A 154 -0.68 4.78 18.22
N ILE A 155 -1.88 4.63 18.80
CA ILE A 155 -2.14 5.02 20.18
C ILE A 155 -1.35 4.10 21.14
N ILE A 156 -1.29 2.80 20.90
CA ILE A 156 -0.52 1.83 21.70
C ILE A 156 0.98 2.18 21.67
N ILE A 157 1.55 2.46 20.50
CA ILE A 157 2.95 2.88 20.36
C ILE A 157 3.21 4.17 21.16
N SER A 158 2.30 5.14 21.07
CA SER A 158 2.40 6.39 21.84
C SER A 158 2.32 6.15 23.35
N TYR A 159 1.44 5.24 23.77
CA TYR A 159 1.27 4.84 25.17
C TYR A 159 2.55 4.19 25.71
N TYR A 160 3.15 3.24 24.98
CA TYR A 160 4.41 2.60 25.32
C TYR A 160 5.54 3.61 25.53
N ASN A 161 5.71 4.55 24.59
CA ASN A 161 6.74 5.59 24.70
C ASN A 161 6.54 6.48 25.93
N ASN A 162 5.30 6.89 26.20
CA ASN A 162 4.98 7.67 27.40
C ASN A 162 5.28 6.88 28.69
N GLN A 163 4.97 5.59 28.71
CA GLN A 163 5.20 4.73 29.86
C GLN A 163 6.70 4.60 30.16
N LYS A 164 7.51 4.36 29.13
CA LYS A 164 8.98 4.31 29.26
C LYS A 164 9.57 5.63 29.75
N HIS A 165 9.01 6.77 29.31
CA HIS A 165 9.43 8.08 29.80
C HIS A 165 9.06 8.30 31.28
N ILE A 166 7.87 7.87 31.69
CA ILE A 166 7.44 7.94 33.09
C ILE A 166 8.35 7.09 33.97
N GLU A 167 8.67 5.87 33.57
CA GLU A 167 9.59 4.97 34.28
C GLU A 167 10.97 5.61 34.45
N TYR A 168 11.53 6.16 33.37
CA TYR A 168 12.81 6.88 33.40
C TYR A 168 12.80 8.10 34.35
N ILE A 169 11.74 8.89 34.35
CA ILE A 169 11.60 10.05 35.24
C ILE A 169 11.50 9.61 36.70
N LYS A 170 10.72 8.56 36.99
CA LYS A 170 10.54 8.02 38.36
C LYS A 170 11.84 7.47 38.95
N GLU A 171 12.73 6.96 38.12
CA GLU A 171 14.06 6.47 38.52
C GLU A 171 15.12 7.58 38.62
N SER A 172 14.83 8.77 38.10
CA SER A 172 15.77 9.89 38.07
C SER A 172 15.74 10.71 39.37
N PRO A 173 16.90 11.17 39.91
CA PRO A 173 16.96 11.99 41.12
C PRO A 173 16.45 13.44 40.93
N ASN A 174 16.08 13.83 39.70
CA ASN A 174 15.58 15.16 39.38
C ASN A 174 14.08 15.25 39.60
N ASN A 175 13.64 16.25 40.38
CA ASN A 175 12.23 16.48 40.70
C ASN A 175 11.48 17.06 39.47
N LEU A 176 10.99 16.19 38.60
CA LEU A 176 10.29 16.52 37.34
C LEU A 176 8.77 16.28 37.42
N ASN A 177 8.15 16.66 38.54
CA ASN A 177 6.74 16.35 38.83
C ASN A 177 5.76 16.90 37.78
N GLU A 178 5.95 18.11 37.25
CA GLU A 178 5.07 18.67 36.22
C GLU A 178 5.06 17.86 34.92
N SER A 179 6.25 17.37 34.50
CA SER A 179 6.38 16.50 33.33
C SER A 179 5.70 15.15 33.55
N LEU A 180 5.76 14.63 34.78
CA LEU A 180 5.14 13.37 35.16
C LEU A 180 3.60 13.48 35.14
N GLU A 181 3.04 14.53 35.74
CA GLU A 181 1.59 14.81 35.70
C GLU A 181 1.08 14.96 34.26
N TYR A 182 1.82 15.66 33.41
CA TYR A 182 1.47 15.82 31.99
C TYR A 182 1.46 14.49 31.23
N LEU A 183 2.45 13.62 31.44
CA LEU A 183 2.55 12.33 30.78
C LEU A 183 1.43 11.37 31.23
N GLU A 184 1.11 11.33 32.53
CA GLU A 184 0.03 10.52 33.09
C GLU A 184 -1.36 10.99 32.60
N ALA A 185 -1.57 12.31 32.51
CA ALA A 185 -2.78 12.88 31.90
C ALA A 185 -2.90 12.50 30.42
N THR A 186 -1.79 12.52 29.69
CA THR A 186 -1.73 12.15 28.28
C THR A 186 -2.05 10.66 28.08
N GLN A 187 -1.48 9.76 28.89
CA GLN A 187 -1.81 8.33 28.86
C GLN A 187 -3.29 8.07 29.10
N THR A 188 -3.86 8.72 30.11
CA THR A 188 -5.30 8.60 30.41
C THR A 188 -6.15 9.01 29.21
N LYS A 189 -5.76 10.07 28.50
CA LYS A 189 -6.42 10.51 27.27
C LYS A 189 -6.27 9.50 26.12
N LEU A 190 -5.09 8.93 25.94
CA LEU A 190 -4.84 7.88 24.93
C LEU A 190 -5.75 6.67 25.16
N LEU A 191 -5.84 6.18 26.38
CA LEU A 191 -6.71 5.05 26.74
C LEU A 191 -8.20 5.37 26.48
N LYS A 192 -8.66 6.58 26.85
CA LYS A 192 -10.02 7.04 26.55
C LYS A 192 -10.28 7.06 25.04
N ASN A 193 -9.32 7.50 24.23
CA ASN A 193 -9.45 7.53 22.78
C ASN A 193 -9.61 6.12 22.19
N ILE A 194 -8.89 5.12 22.71
CA ILE A 194 -9.08 3.73 22.27
C ILE A 194 -10.53 3.29 22.51
N LYS A 195 -11.09 3.54 23.70
CA LYS A 195 -12.49 3.17 24.01
C LYS A 195 -13.53 3.93 23.19
N LEU A 196 -13.22 5.13 22.73
CA LEU A 196 -14.08 5.87 21.81
C LEU A 196 -14.09 5.24 20.40
N ILE A 197 -12.95 4.71 19.96
CA ILE A 197 -12.77 4.06 18.66
C ILE A 197 -13.33 2.62 18.69
N ASP A 198 -12.99 1.87 19.73
CA ASP A 198 -13.39 0.49 19.95
C ASP A 198 -13.80 0.27 21.41
N LYS A 199 -15.11 0.19 21.65
CA LYS A 199 -15.69 0.07 22.99
C LYS A 199 -15.32 -1.25 23.67
N ASP A 200 -15.08 -2.29 22.88
CA ASP A 200 -14.85 -3.65 23.36
C ASP A 200 -13.36 -3.92 23.63
N PHE A 201 -12.48 -2.97 23.27
CA PHE A 201 -11.05 -3.07 23.52
C PHE A 201 -10.74 -3.21 25.02
N LYS A 202 -9.93 -4.19 25.41
CA LYS A 202 -9.57 -4.46 26.82
C LYS A 202 -8.40 -3.58 27.25
N ILE A 203 -8.68 -2.47 27.93
CA ILE A 203 -7.66 -1.52 28.38
C ILE A 203 -6.75 -2.16 29.42
N GLU A 204 -7.30 -2.93 30.34
CA GLU A 204 -6.60 -3.53 31.46
C GLU A 204 -5.46 -4.44 30.95
N SER A 205 -5.76 -5.24 29.92
CA SER A 205 -4.77 -6.08 29.25
C SER A 205 -3.64 -5.27 28.59
N LEU A 206 -3.94 -4.09 28.06
CA LEU A 206 -2.92 -3.19 27.49
C LEU A 206 -2.03 -2.61 28.59
N ILE A 207 -2.61 -2.13 29.69
CA ILE A 207 -1.84 -1.56 30.80
C ILE A 207 -0.89 -2.60 31.39
N GLU A 208 -1.37 -3.82 31.62
CA GLU A 208 -0.59 -4.90 32.24
C GLU A 208 0.53 -5.43 31.33
N ASN A 209 0.33 -5.45 30.01
CA ASN A 209 1.23 -6.14 29.06
C ASN A 209 1.78 -5.22 27.96
N TYR A 210 1.87 -3.91 28.22
CA TYR A 210 2.13 -2.90 27.20
C TYR A 210 3.45 -3.13 26.44
N GLU A 211 4.51 -3.59 27.12
CA GLU A 211 5.81 -3.93 26.50
C GLU A 211 5.68 -5.09 25.52
N GLN A 212 5.11 -6.21 25.96
CA GLN A 212 4.94 -7.39 25.12
C GLN A 212 4.06 -7.09 23.90
N ILE A 213 3.01 -6.29 24.07
CA ILE A 213 2.14 -5.85 22.98
C ILE A 213 2.94 -5.01 21.98
N TYR A 214 3.75 -4.06 22.45
CA TYR A 214 4.60 -3.23 21.60
C TYR A 214 5.63 -4.07 20.83
N ASP A 215 6.31 -5.00 21.50
CA ASP A 215 7.30 -5.89 20.87
C ASP A 215 6.65 -6.77 19.79
N ASN A 216 5.46 -7.33 20.07
CA ASN A 216 4.71 -8.10 19.09
C ASN A 216 4.31 -7.26 17.86
N ILE A 217 3.94 -5.99 18.05
CA ILE A 217 3.66 -5.07 16.95
C ILE A 217 4.92 -4.87 16.09
N ASN A 218 6.07 -4.61 16.71
CA ASN A 218 7.32 -4.40 15.99
C ASN A 218 7.78 -5.64 15.23
N LEU A 219 7.75 -6.81 15.88
CA LEU A 219 8.06 -8.09 15.24
C LEU A 219 7.11 -8.39 14.08
N GLY A 220 5.82 -8.09 14.24
CA GLY A 220 4.83 -8.23 13.16
C GLY A 220 5.15 -7.35 11.95
N MET A 221 5.53 -6.09 12.20
CA MET A 221 5.92 -5.15 11.15
C MET A 221 7.21 -5.58 10.44
N GLU A 222 8.22 -6.01 11.19
CA GLU A 222 9.48 -6.52 10.64
C GLU A 222 9.24 -7.76 9.76
N ASN A 223 8.46 -8.72 10.25
CA ASN A 223 8.09 -9.92 9.50
C ASN A 223 7.33 -9.57 8.21
N LEU A 224 6.43 -8.59 8.26
CA LEU A 224 5.69 -8.13 7.09
C LEU A 224 6.62 -7.50 6.05
N VAL A 225 7.54 -6.62 6.48
CA VAL A 225 8.56 -6.04 5.59
C VAL A 225 9.42 -7.13 4.97
N ASN A 226 9.94 -8.07 5.77
CA ASN A 226 10.73 -9.20 5.29
C ASN A 226 9.97 -10.07 4.28
N LYS A 227 8.68 -10.31 4.53
CA LYS A 227 7.81 -11.07 3.62
C LYS A 227 7.55 -10.32 2.31
N ILE A 228 7.31 -9.01 2.37
CA ILE A 228 7.15 -8.17 1.19
C ILE A 228 8.43 -8.20 0.35
N THR A 229 9.58 -7.92 0.97
CA THR A 229 10.88 -7.91 0.29
C THR A 229 11.21 -9.25 -0.33
N SER A 230 11.00 -10.37 0.38
CA SER A 230 11.22 -11.71 -0.16
C SER A 230 10.26 -12.05 -1.31
N THR A 231 9.00 -11.62 -1.22
CA THR A 231 8.01 -11.83 -2.29
C THR A 231 8.38 -11.04 -3.53
N PHE A 232 8.72 -9.75 -3.41
CA PHE A 232 9.17 -8.94 -4.54
C PHE A 232 10.43 -9.50 -5.19
N LYS A 233 11.39 -9.93 -4.37
CA LYS A 233 12.60 -10.59 -4.86
C LYS A 233 12.27 -11.85 -5.65
N LYS A 234 11.38 -12.69 -5.12
CA LYS A 234 10.93 -13.90 -5.80
C LYS A 234 10.25 -13.57 -7.12
N VAL A 235 9.28 -12.65 -7.13
CA VAL A 235 8.57 -12.23 -8.35
C VAL A 235 9.54 -11.68 -9.40
N TYR A 236 10.53 -10.89 -8.98
CA TYR A 236 11.55 -10.37 -9.90
C TYR A 236 12.41 -11.50 -10.48
N VAL A 237 12.88 -12.44 -9.66
CA VAL A 237 13.61 -13.63 -10.12
C VAL A 237 12.75 -14.47 -11.06
N ASP A 238 11.49 -14.73 -10.71
CA ASP A 238 10.55 -15.51 -11.52
C ASP A 238 10.32 -14.84 -12.89
N THR A 239 10.25 -13.50 -12.93
CA THR A 239 10.13 -12.74 -14.19
C THR A 239 11.36 -12.92 -15.08
N LEU A 240 12.57 -12.87 -14.50
CA LEU A 240 13.82 -13.09 -15.24
C LEU A 240 13.96 -14.54 -15.72
N ILE A 241 13.48 -15.51 -14.94
CA ILE A 241 13.43 -16.93 -15.34
C ILE A 241 12.47 -17.08 -16.53
N GLN A 242 11.26 -16.52 -16.46
CA GLN A 242 10.29 -16.54 -17.56
C GLN A 242 10.85 -15.91 -18.84
N GLU A 243 11.62 -14.83 -18.71
CA GLU A 243 12.28 -14.23 -19.87
C GLU A 243 13.24 -15.22 -20.54
N LEU A 244 14.13 -15.86 -19.78
CA LEU A 244 15.05 -16.87 -20.32
C LEU A 244 14.33 -18.11 -20.88
N GLU A 245 13.25 -18.56 -20.23
CA GLU A 245 12.41 -19.66 -20.73
C GLU A 245 11.73 -19.32 -22.06
N SER A 246 11.43 -18.04 -22.28
CA SER A 246 10.90 -17.53 -23.56
C SER A 246 11.98 -17.22 -24.61
N GLU A 247 13.22 -17.65 -24.39
CA GLU A 247 14.40 -17.35 -25.22
C GLU A 247 14.68 -15.83 -25.36
N GLY A 248 14.14 -15.02 -24.44
CA GLY A 248 14.49 -13.61 -24.29
C GLY A 248 15.70 -13.44 -23.37
N ASN A 249 16.45 -12.36 -23.54
CA ASN A 249 17.64 -12.08 -22.71
C ASN A 249 17.85 -10.59 -22.41
N LYS A 250 16.85 -9.75 -22.69
CA LYS A 250 16.98 -8.30 -22.60
C LYS A 250 17.06 -7.83 -21.16
N MET A 251 16.15 -8.25 -20.27
CA MET A 251 16.20 -7.83 -18.87
C MET A 251 17.43 -8.41 -18.15
N ILE A 252 17.86 -9.62 -18.53
CA ILE A 252 19.12 -10.21 -18.07
C ILE A 252 20.33 -9.37 -18.52
N TYR A 253 20.37 -8.97 -19.78
CA TYR A 253 21.43 -8.11 -20.32
C TYR A 253 21.45 -6.75 -19.62
N ASP A 254 20.29 -6.11 -19.47
CA ASP A 254 20.16 -4.83 -18.79
C ASP A 254 20.62 -4.92 -17.33
N LEU A 255 20.24 -6.01 -16.63
CA LEU A 255 20.70 -6.28 -15.27
C LEU A 255 22.22 -6.45 -15.19
N ILE A 256 22.84 -7.15 -16.14
CA ILE A 256 24.31 -7.28 -16.22
C ILE A 256 24.98 -5.92 -16.43
N GLN A 257 24.45 -5.10 -17.35
CA GLN A 257 24.99 -3.77 -17.61
C GLN A 257 24.91 -2.88 -16.38
N ASP A 258 23.78 -2.89 -15.69
CA ASP A 258 23.60 -2.11 -14.47
C ASP A 258 24.49 -2.63 -13.33
N THR A 259 24.59 -3.95 -13.17
CA THR A 259 25.55 -4.57 -12.21
C THR A 259 26.97 -4.09 -12.47
N ASN A 260 27.42 -4.10 -13.73
CA ASN A 260 28.76 -3.67 -14.11
C ASN A 260 29.00 -2.19 -13.80
N LYS A 261 28.05 -1.31 -14.15
CA LYS A 261 28.12 0.13 -13.83
C LYS A 261 28.22 0.36 -12.32
N ARG A 262 27.41 -0.34 -11.54
CA ARG A 262 27.40 -0.23 -10.07
C ARG A 262 28.72 -0.67 -9.46
N ILE A 263 29.30 -1.78 -9.93
CA ILE A 263 30.63 -2.24 -9.50
C ILE A 263 31.70 -1.20 -9.82
N ILE A 264 31.70 -0.65 -11.04
CA ILE A 264 32.66 0.39 -11.45
C ILE A 264 32.56 1.65 -10.57
N ASN A 265 31.37 1.93 -10.01
CA ASN A 265 31.16 3.07 -9.15
C ASN A 265 31.66 2.87 -7.71
N ILE A 266 31.61 1.64 -7.19
CA ILE A 266 32.04 1.32 -5.82
C ILE A 266 33.52 0.99 -5.69
N VAL A 267 34.17 0.54 -6.77
CA VAL A 267 35.59 0.18 -6.70
C VAL A 267 36.49 1.40 -6.49
N PRO A 268 37.59 1.28 -5.71
CA PRO A 268 38.57 2.35 -5.51
C PRO A 268 39.11 2.91 -6.83
N LYS A 269 39.37 4.23 -6.85
CA LYS A 269 39.84 4.96 -8.04
C LYS A 269 41.08 4.32 -8.68
N GLN A 270 41.97 3.75 -7.87
CA GLN A 270 43.22 3.13 -8.29
C GLN A 270 43.00 1.89 -9.18
N ILE A 271 41.95 1.10 -8.91
CA ILE A 271 41.66 -0.13 -9.65
C ILE A 271 40.53 0.01 -10.67
N LYS A 272 39.80 1.13 -10.64
CA LYS A 272 38.64 1.41 -11.50
C LYS A 272 38.90 1.15 -12.98
N LEU A 273 40.01 1.68 -13.53
CA LEU A 273 40.37 1.48 -14.94
C LEU A 273 40.61 -0.01 -15.31
N SER A 274 41.23 -0.76 -14.40
CA SER A 274 41.49 -2.19 -14.60
C SER A 274 40.19 -3.01 -14.59
N VAL A 275 39.30 -2.71 -13.64
CA VAL A 275 37.99 -3.34 -13.54
C VAL A 275 37.13 -3.00 -14.77
N THR A 276 37.06 -1.74 -15.17
CA THR A 276 36.32 -1.32 -16.38
C THR A 276 36.82 -2.04 -17.63
N LYS A 277 38.14 -2.14 -17.83
CA LYS A 277 38.71 -2.87 -18.98
C LYS A 277 38.33 -4.35 -18.97
N LYS A 278 38.36 -5.01 -17.80
CA LYS A 278 37.96 -6.42 -17.67
C LYS A 278 36.47 -6.64 -17.96
N LEU A 279 35.59 -5.77 -17.46
CA LEU A 279 34.16 -5.87 -17.72
C LEU A 279 33.81 -5.64 -19.18
N ASN A 280 34.47 -4.68 -19.84
CA ASN A 280 34.25 -4.37 -21.25
C ASN A 280 34.88 -5.39 -22.22
N ALA A 281 35.68 -6.33 -21.73
CA ALA A 281 36.30 -7.37 -22.56
C ALA A 281 35.31 -8.47 -22.98
N TYR A 282 34.11 -8.50 -22.39
CA TYR A 282 33.09 -9.49 -22.67
C TYR A 282 32.05 -8.94 -23.67
N ASN A 283 31.74 -9.70 -24.72
CA ASN A 283 30.55 -9.46 -25.53
C ASN A 283 29.35 -10.16 -24.89
N PHE A 284 28.57 -9.42 -24.10
CA PHE A 284 27.46 -9.99 -23.33
C PHE A 284 26.31 -10.50 -24.19
N LEU A 285 26.13 -9.99 -25.42
CA LEU A 285 25.11 -10.54 -26.33
C LEU A 285 25.48 -11.98 -26.74
N ASP A 286 26.74 -12.19 -27.10
CA ASP A 286 27.24 -13.53 -27.44
C ASP A 286 27.20 -14.47 -26.22
N LEU A 287 27.55 -13.96 -25.03
CA LEU A 287 27.51 -14.77 -23.80
C LEU A 287 26.11 -15.25 -23.44
N LEU A 288 25.09 -14.45 -23.70
CA LEU A 288 23.71 -14.76 -23.37
C LEU A 288 23.00 -15.57 -24.46
N ALA A 289 23.50 -15.55 -25.70
CA ALA A 289 22.93 -16.31 -26.81
C ALA A 289 23.08 -17.83 -26.65
N GLU A 290 24.02 -18.30 -25.82
CA GLU A 290 24.28 -19.73 -25.62
C GLU A 290 23.31 -20.40 -24.61
N PHE A 291 22.52 -19.62 -23.86
CA PHE A 291 21.57 -20.08 -22.82
C PHE A 291 22.12 -21.19 -21.90
N ASN A 292 23.42 -21.13 -21.57
CA ASN A 292 24.09 -22.15 -20.77
C ASN A 292 25.23 -21.55 -19.92
N TRP A 293 25.81 -22.39 -19.06
CA TRP A 293 27.00 -22.05 -18.30
C TRP A 293 28.27 -22.12 -19.14
N SER A 294 28.46 -21.15 -20.03
CA SER A 294 29.68 -21.07 -20.83
C SER A 294 30.90 -20.74 -19.96
N HIS A 295 32.07 -21.25 -20.35
CA HIS A 295 33.31 -20.97 -19.62
C HIS A 295 33.62 -19.47 -19.53
N LYS A 296 33.25 -18.68 -20.55
CA LYS A 296 33.40 -17.23 -20.53
C LYS A 296 32.45 -16.58 -19.51
N LEU A 297 31.20 -17.05 -19.43
CA LEU A 297 30.22 -16.56 -18.47
C LEU A 297 30.64 -16.88 -17.03
N ILE A 298 31.08 -18.11 -16.76
CA ILE A 298 31.59 -18.51 -15.44
C ILE A 298 32.78 -17.63 -15.03
N LYS A 299 33.72 -17.35 -15.95
CA LYS A 299 34.84 -16.44 -15.70
C LYS A 299 34.39 -15.02 -15.36
N TYR A 300 33.42 -14.50 -16.11
CA TYR A 300 32.84 -13.17 -15.83
C TYR A 300 32.23 -13.13 -14.42
N ILE A 301 31.35 -14.07 -14.08
CA ILE A 301 30.69 -14.10 -12.78
C ILE A 301 31.72 -14.27 -11.65
N THR A 302 32.69 -15.17 -11.80
CA THR A 302 33.74 -15.39 -10.80
C THR A 302 34.51 -14.11 -10.52
N PHE A 303 34.85 -13.35 -11.57
CA PHE A 303 35.50 -12.05 -11.44
C PHE A 303 34.64 -11.03 -10.67
N ILE A 304 33.32 -11.02 -10.92
CA ILE A 304 32.38 -10.17 -10.17
C ILE A 304 32.36 -10.57 -8.69
N LEU A 305 32.25 -11.86 -8.38
CA LEU A 305 32.26 -12.37 -7.01
C LEU A 305 33.56 -12.02 -6.28
N ASP A 306 34.71 -12.20 -6.93
CA ASP A 306 36.02 -11.83 -6.39
C ASP A 306 36.09 -10.34 -6.05
N THR A 307 35.60 -9.51 -6.97
CA THR A 307 35.58 -8.05 -6.76
C THR A 307 34.72 -7.68 -5.56
N ILE A 308 33.54 -8.27 -5.41
CA ILE A 308 32.65 -8.03 -4.26
C ILE A 308 33.27 -8.49 -2.93
N VAL A 309 33.89 -9.67 -2.90
CA VAL A 309 34.56 -10.19 -1.69
C VAL A 309 35.71 -9.27 -1.26
N ILE A 310 36.49 -8.76 -2.22
CA ILE A 310 37.56 -7.80 -1.94
C ILE A 310 36.98 -6.50 -1.34
N LEU A 311 35.90 -5.96 -1.91
CA LEU A 311 35.30 -4.71 -1.44
C LEU A 311 34.66 -4.79 -0.06
N LEU A 312 34.17 -5.97 0.33
CA LEU A 312 33.62 -6.19 1.67
C LEU A 312 34.70 -6.34 2.74
N GLU A 313 35.98 -6.46 2.37
CA GLU A 313 37.12 -6.79 3.25
C GLU A 313 36.90 -8.05 4.12
N THR A 314 35.87 -8.84 3.83
CA THR A 314 35.53 -10.03 4.59
C THR A 314 36.39 -11.20 4.12
N LYS A 315 37.16 -11.82 5.04
CA LYS A 315 37.74 -13.15 4.83
C LYS A 315 36.68 -14.26 4.66
N ASN A 316 35.40 -13.94 4.86
CA ASN A 316 34.30 -14.87 4.76
C ASN A 316 33.93 -15.16 3.29
N THR A 317 34.57 -16.18 2.72
CA THR A 317 34.31 -16.68 1.36
C THR A 317 33.07 -17.59 1.27
N ALA A 318 32.35 -17.83 2.37
CA ALA A 318 31.21 -18.75 2.40
C ALA A 318 30.14 -18.37 1.37
N TRP A 319 29.75 -17.10 1.32
CA TRP A 319 28.77 -16.61 0.34
C TRP A 319 29.25 -16.83 -1.11
N LYS A 320 30.51 -16.52 -1.41
CA LYS A 320 31.08 -16.73 -2.75
C LYS A 320 30.99 -18.22 -3.13
N ASN A 321 31.35 -19.11 -2.20
CA ASN A 321 31.31 -20.54 -2.43
C ASN A 321 29.87 -21.04 -2.64
N GLU A 322 28.91 -20.57 -1.84
CA GLU A 322 27.48 -20.85 -2.02
C GLU A 322 27.02 -20.46 -3.43
N ILE A 323 27.37 -19.26 -3.90
CA ILE A 323 27.00 -18.82 -5.24
C ILE A 323 27.67 -19.67 -6.33
N ILE A 324 28.95 -20.03 -6.16
CA ILE A 324 29.66 -20.88 -7.13
C ILE A 324 29.02 -22.27 -7.29
N THR A 325 28.44 -22.84 -6.22
CA THR A 325 27.74 -24.14 -6.33
C THR A 325 26.56 -24.10 -7.30
N LEU A 326 25.99 -22.92 -7.57
CA LEU A 326 24.87 -22.77 -8.49
C LEU A 326 25.26 -22.99 -9.96
N PHE A 327 26.54 -22.92 -10.31
CA PHE A 327 27.02 -23.29 -11.65
C PHE A 327 26.78 -24.76 -11.99
N GLN A 328 26.63 -25.62 -10.97
CA GLN A 328 26.33 -27.04 -11.14
C GLN A 328 24.84 -27.32 -11.33
N LYS A 329 23.99 -26.29 -11.22
CA LYS A 329 22.54 -26.38 -11.31
C LYS A 329 22.02 -25.84 -12.65
N PRO A 330 20.75 -26.11 -13.03
CA PRO A 330 20.17 -25.64 -14.29
C PRO A 330 20.33 -24.13 -14.53
N TYR A 331 20.89 -23.75 -15.69
CA TYR A 331 21.20 -22.36 -16.04
C TYR A 331 20.00 -21.42 -15.91
N ILE A 332 18.88 -21.79 -16.57
CA ILE A 332 17.68 -20.96 -16.69
C ILE A 332 17.16 -20.53 -15.31
N GLN A 333 17.14 -21.43 -14.33
CA GLN A 333 16.64 -21.13 -12.99
C GLN A 333 17.67 -20.43 -12.10
N ASN A 334 18.98 -20.72 -12.29
CA ASN A 334 19.99 -20.33 -11.32
C ASN A 334 20.79 -19.07 -11.71
N PHE A 335 20.91 -18.78 -13.00
CA PHE A 335 21.60 -17.58 -13.47
C PHE A 335 20.88 -16.27 -13.07
N PRO A 336 19.54 -16.14 -13.25
CA PRO A 336 18.81 -14.99 -12.74
C PRO A 336 18.95 -14.80 -11.22
N PHE A 337 18.78 -15.88 -10.46
CA PHE A 337 18.92 -15.86 -9.00
C PHE A 337 20.29 -15.35 -8.57
N MET A 338 21.35 -15.84 -9.22
CA MET A 338 22.72 -15.43 -8.95
C MET A 338 22.96 -13.94 -9.21
N LEU A 339 22.47 -13.39 -10.33
CA LEU A 339 22.59 -11.95 -10.62
C LEU A 339 21.86 -11.10 -9.58
N VAL A 340 20.71 -11.55 -9.09
CA VAL A 340 19.96 -10.84 -8.03
C VAL A 340 20.71 -10.90 -6.69
N GLU A 341 21.32 -12.04 -6.32
CA GLU A 341 22.13 -12.12 -5.10
C GLU A 341 23.39 -11.26 -5.16
N ILE A 342 24.03 -11.18 -6.33
CA ILE A 342 25.17 -10.29 -6.59
C ILE A 342 24.75 -8.84 -6.35
N ASN A 343 23.62 -8.40 -6.92
CA ASN A 343 23.11 -7.04 -6.71
C ASN A 343 22.77 -6.74 -5.26
N LYS A 344 22.18 -7.71 -4.54
CA LYS A 344 21.92 -7.58 -3.10
C LYS A 344 23.20 -7.35 -2.30
N LYS A 345 24.30 -8.01 -2.65
CA LYS A 345 25.60 -7.75 -1.98
C LYS A 345 26.16 -6.38 -2.33
N ILE A 346 26.00 -5.93 -3.56
CA ILE A 346 26.36 -4.57 -3.97
C ILE A 346 25.54 -3.53 -3.18
N ASP A 347 24.23 -3.73 -3.00
CA ASP A 347 23.37 -2.85 -2.19
C ASP A 347 23.92 -2.70 -0.77
N ASN A 348 24.26 -3.81 -0.12
CA ASN A 348 24.84 -3.75 1.23
C ASN A 348 26.14 -2.93 1.27
N ILE A 349 27.02 -3.08 0.27
CA ILE A 349 28.27 -2.30 0.17
C ILE A 349 27.96 -0.80 0.06
N TYR A 350 26.97 -0.42 -0.75
CA TYR A 350 26.51 0.97 -0.86
C TYR A 350 25.99 1.51 0.48
N ASP A 351 25.18 0.74 1.19
CA ASP A 351 24.66 1.14 2.50
C ASP A 351 25.77 1.32 3.54
N TYR A 352 26.81 0.48 3.51
CA TYR A 352 28.00 0.66 4.35
C TYR A 352 28.80 1.92 3.99
N HIS A 353 29.03 2.19 2.70
CA HIS A 353 29.75 3.39 2.27
C HIS A 353 28.99 4.69 2.53
N LEU A 354 27.65 4.69 2.44
CA LEU A 354 26.80 5.84 2.74
C LEU A 354 26.73 6.16 4.24
N LYS A 355 26.96 5.19 5.13
CA LYS A 355 27.02 5.41 6.59
C LYS A 355 28.38 5.93 7.09
N LEU A 356 29.41 5.89 6.25
CA LEU A 356 30.77 6.38 6.55
C LEU A 356 31.05 7.78 5.98
N LEU A 357 30.08 8.36 5.28
CA LEU A 357 30.00 9.78 4.91
C LEU A 357 28.99 10.48 5.82
#